data_AF-A0A9E0WGG8-F1
#
_entry.id   AF-A0A9E0WGG8-F1
#
_cell.length_a   1.000
_cell.length_b   1.000
_cell.length_c   1.000
_cell.angle_alpha   90.00
_cell.angle_beta   90.00
_cell.angle_gamma   90.00
#
_symmetry.space_group_name_H-M   'P 1'
#
loop_
_entity.id
_entity.type
_entity.pdbx_description
1 polymer ?
#
loop_
_entity_poly.entity_id
_entity_poly.type
_entity_poly.pdbx_seq_one_letter_code
_entity_poly.pdbx_strand_id
1 'polypeptide(L)'
;MPSPLRRAFDYLPPEDCHGAAKPGARVTVPFGKRSVTAVILSITSESRVAPAKLKAATALLDEQPLYTEQQRALLYWAADYYQHPLGEVLPLGLSPRERRGQPERALTETGIRLTA
;
A
#
# COMPACT_ATOMS: atom_id res chain seq x y z
N MET A 1 -3.06 -4.99 1.91
CA MET A 1 -3.52 -4.77 3.29
C MET A 1 -2.62 -5.53 4.25
N PRO A 2 -2.18 -4.97 5.39
CA PRO A 2 -1.36 -5.69 6.37
C PRO A 2 -2.18 -6.79 7.06
N SER A 3 -2.18 -7.97 6.45
CA SER A 3 -2.97 -9.14 6.83
C SER A 3 -2.25 -10.41 6.36
N PRO A 4 -2.33 -11.52 7.12
CA PRO A 4 -1.70 -12.80 6.76
C PRO A 4 -2.40 -13.52 5.59
N LEU A 5 -3.44 -12.91 5.01
CA LEU A 5 -4.21 -13.50 3.93
C LEU A 5 -3.48 -13.37 2.60
N ARG A 6 -3.21 -14.51 1.95
CA ARG A 6 -2.62 -14.59 0.60
C ARG A 6 -3.62 -14.29 -0.51
N ARG A 7 -4.33 -13.15 -0.42
CA ARG A 7 -5.23 -12.67 -1.47
C ARG A 7 -5.26 -11.15 -1.53
N ALA A 8 -5.60 -10.63 -2.70
CA ALA A 8 -5.95 -9.22 -2.86
C ALA A 8 -7.39 -8.97 -2.39
N PHE A 9 -7.68 -7.70 -2.11
CA PHE A 9 -9.02 -7.22 -1.78
C PHE A 9 -9.37 -6.08 -2.72
N ASP A 10 -10.54 -6.15 -3.31
CA ASP A 10 -11.02 -5.15 -4.26
C ASP A 10 -11.77 -4.05 -3.50
N TYR A 11 -11.46 -2.80 -3.81
CA TYR A 11 -12.09 -1.61 -3.26
C TYR A 11 -12.36 -0.62 -4.39
N LEU A 12 -13.43 0.17 -4.24
CA LEU A 12 -13.65 1.33 -5.10
C LEU A 12 -12.65 2.44 -4.76
N PRO A 13 -12.26 3.29 -5.73
CA PRO A 13 -11.45 4.46 -5.44
C PRO A 13 -12.17 5.41 -4.45
N PRO A 14 -11.43 6.25 -3.71
CA PRO A 14 -12.03 7.35 -2.96
C PRO A 14 -12.79 8.29 -3.90
N GLU A 15 -13.86 8.94 -3.42
CA GLU A 15 -14.69 9.84 -4.24
C GLU A 15 -13.88 10.96 -4.90
N ASP A 16 -12.92 11.52 -4.18
CA ASP A 16 -12.07 12.63 -4.65
C ASP A 16 -10.88 12.17 -5.52
N CYS A 17 -10.82 10.89 -5.89
CA CYS A 17 -9.70 10.32 -6.63
C CYS A 17 -10.03 10.22 -8.13
N HIS A 18 -9.81 11.31 -8.87
CA HIS A 18 -10.00 11.39 -10.31
C HIS A 18 -8.88 10.70 -11.13
N GLY A 19 -8.65 9.41 -10.90
CA GLY A 19 -7.59 8.65 -11.60
C GLY A 19 -6.17 8.93 -11.10
N ALA A 20 -6.03 9.64 -9.97
CA ALA A 20 -4.75 9.91 -9.33
C ALA A 20 -4.13 8.67 -8.68
N ALA A 21 -4.94 7.65 -8.35
CA ALA A 21 -4.46 6.40 -7.78
C ALA A 21 -3.47 5.71 -8.72
N LYS A 22 -2.35 5.23 -8.17
CA LYS A 22 -1.31 4.51 -8.89
C LYS A 22 -0.89 3.26 -8.12
N PRO A 23 -0.51 2.16 -8.80
CA PRO A 23 0.12 1.02 -8.14
C PRO A 23 1.34 1.44 -7.33
N GLY A 24 1.43 0.97 -6.08
CA GLY A 24 2.48 1.33 -5.13
C GLY A 24 2.20 2.57 -4.27
N ALA A 25 1.15 3.35 -4.57
CA ALA A 25 0.65 4.39 -3.65
C ALA A 25 -0.13 3.77 -2.49
N ARG A 26 -0.24 4.50 -1.37
CA ARG A 26 -1.01 4.07 -0.20
C ARG A 26 -2.41 4.69 -0.20
N VAL A 27 -3.35 3.93 0.31
CA VAL A 27 -4.74 4.33 0.54
C VAL A 27 -5.16 3.95 1.95
N THR A 28 -6.06 4.73 2.52
CA THR A 28 -6.76 4.39 3.76
C THR A 28 -8.06 3.68 3.41
N VAL A 29 -8.29 2.50 3.97
CA VAL A 29 -9.49 1.69 3.67
C VAL A 29 -10.15 1.15 4.94
N PRO A 30 -11.48 0.98 4.96
CA PRO A 30 -12.18 0.29 6.05
C PRO A 30 -11.94 -1.23 5.97
N PHE A 31 -11.52 -1.85 7.07
CA PHE A 31 -11.27 -3.28 7.16
C PHE A 31 -11.76 -3.86 8.50
N GLY A 32 -12.91 -4.54 8.44
CA GLY A 32 -13.65 -4.92 9.64
C GLY A 32 -14.13 -3.67 10.39
N LYS A 33 -13.78 -3.57 11.67
CA LYS A 33 -14.13 -2.43 12.56
C LYS A 33 -13.06 -1.32 12.60
N ARG A 34 -11.96 -1.48 11.87
CA ARG A 34 -10.83 -0.54 11.89
C ARG A 34 -10.58 0.06 10.51
N SER A 35 -9.90 1.20 10.49
CA SER A 35 -9.30 1.77 9.29
C SER A 35 -7.83 1.39 9.23
N VAL A 36 -7.30 1.09 8.05
CA VAL A 36 -5.89 0.75 7.88
C VAL A 36 -5.31 1.33 6.60
N THR A 37 -4.00 1.55 6.63
CA THR A 37 -3.21 1.92 5.45
C THR A 37 -2.88 0.67 4.63
N ALA A 38 -3.17 0.71 3.34
CA ALA A 38 -2.91 -0.37 2.40
C ALA A 38 -2.21 0.16 1.14
N VAL A 39 -1.38 -0.66 0.52
CA VAL A 39 -0.70 -0.34 -0.75
C VAL A 39 -1.55 -0.84 -1.92
N ILE A 40 -1.73 -0.01 -2.95
CA ILE A 40 -2.41 -0.38 -4.19
C ILE A 40 -1.53 -1.36 -4.96
N LEU A 41 -2.04 -2.55 -5.28
CA LEU A 41 -1.30 -3.54 -6.07
C LEU A 41 -1.43 -3.30 -7.58
N SER A 42 -2.65 -3.03 -8.04
CA SER A 42 -3.02 -2.80 -9.43
C SER A 42 -4.33 -2.00 -9.50
N ILE A 43 -4.67 -1.53 -10.69
CA ILE A 43 -5.95 -0.88 -11.00
C ILE A 43 -6.63 -1.72 -12.08
N THR A 44 -7.91 -2.00 -11.90
CA THR A 44 -8.71 -2.87 -12.78
C THR A 44 -10.10 -2.30 -12.96
N SER A 45 -10.70 -2.50 -14.14
CA SER A 45 -12.11 -2.22 -14.42
C SER A 45 -13.03 -3.39 -14.04
N GLU A 46 -12.46 -4.55 -13.73
CA GLU A 46 -13.20 -5.78 -13.44
C GLU A 46 -12.89 -6.27 -12.03
N SER A 47 -13.94 -6.71 -11.32
CA SER A 47 -13.84 -7.37 -10.01
C SER A 47 -14.71 -8.61 -9.99
N ARG A 48 -14.23 -9.65 -9.29
CA ARG A 48 -15.02 -10.86 -9.00
C ARG A 48 -16.04 -10.63 -7.88
N VAL A 49 -15.95 -9.51 -7.17
CA VAL A 49 -16.88 -9.09 -6.12
C VAL A 49 -17.98 -8.25 -6.76
N ALA A 50 -19.24 -8.55 -6.43
CA ALA A 50 -20.37 -7.77 -6.92
C ALA A 50 -20.23 -6.29 -6.52
N PRO A 51 -20.52 -5.31 -7.41
CA PRO A 51 -20.31 -3.88 -7.14
C PRO A 51 -20.95 -3.40 -5.84
N ALA A 52 -22.15 -3.87 -5.51
CA ALA A 52 -22.87 -3.50 -4.28
C ALA A 52 -22.19 -3.99 -2.98
N LYS A 53 -21.24 -4.92 -3.05
CA LYS A 53 -20.46 -5.43 -1.90
C LYS A 53 -19.08 -4.76 -1.79
N LEU A 54 -18.65 -4.03 -2.81
CA LEU A 54 -17.39 -3.31 -2.76
C LEU A 54 -17.51 -2.14 -1.81
N LYS A 55 -16.49 -1.95 -0.97
CA LYS A 55 -16.34 -0.76 -0.15
C LYS A 55 -15.44 0.23 -0.88
N ALA A 56 -15.66 1.52 -0.68
CA ALA A 56 -14.74 2.55 -1.13
C ALA A 56 -13.54 2.69 -0.19
N ALA A 57 -12.39 3.01 -0.77
CA ALA A 57 -11.30 3.58 0.00
C ALA A 57 -11.71 4.95 0.53
N THR A 58 -11.22 5.29 1.73
CA THR A 58 -11.56 6.54 2.42
C THR A 58 -10.69 7.70 1.96
N ALA A 59 -9.41 7.45 1.65
CA ALA A 59 -8.49 8.49 1.19
C ALA A 59 -7.32 7.89 0.39
N LEU A 60 -6.86 8.62 -0.62
CA LEU A 60 -5.55 8.43 -1.25
C LEU A 60 -4.51 9.23 -0.46
N LEU A 61 -3.39 8.60 -0.09
CA LEU A 61 -2.37 9.23 0.75
C LEU A 61 -1.19 9.78 -0.03
N ASP A 62 -1.01 9.33 -1.27
CA ASP A 62 0.17 9.62 -2.08
C ASP A 62 -0.19 9.94 -3.53
N GLU A 63 0.37 11.01 -4.07
CA GLU A 63 0.25 11.38 -5.48
C GLU A 63 1.14 10.53 -6.41
N GLN A 64 2.22 9.98 -5.84
CA GLN A 64 3.18 9.12 -6.52
C GLN A 64 3.45 7.87 -5.69
N PRO A 65 3.78 6.73 -6.32
CA PRO A 65 4.18 5.53 -5.61
C PRO A 65 5.42 5.78 -4.74
N LEU A 66 5.43 5.21 -3.53
CA LEU A 66 6.61 5.30 -2.64
C LEU A 66 7.74 4.34 -3.02
N TYR A 67 7.45 3.40 -3.92
CA TYR A 67 8.42 2.42 -4.37
C TYR A 67 8.92 2.80 -5.75
N THR A 68 10.23 2.70 -5.97
CA THR A 68 10.75 2.56 -7.32
C THR A 68 10.26 1.25 -7.94
N GLU A 69 10.30 1.15 -9.26
CA GLU A 69 9.93 -0.08 -9.96
C GLU A 69 10.77 -1.28 -9.49
N GLN A 70 12.08 -1.07 -9.30
CA GLN A 70 13.02 -2.10 -8.85
C GLN A 70 12.73 -2.55 -7.40
N GLN A 71 12.42 -1.61 -6.49
CA GLN A 71 12.02 -1.94 -5.12
C GLN A 71 10.73 -2.75 -5.11
N ARG A 72 9.74 -2.36 -5.91
CA ARG A 72 8.48 -3.09 -6.02
C ARG A 72 8.71 -4.50 -6.57
N ALA A 73 9.51 -4.65 -7.63
CA ALA A 73 9.86 -5.95 -8.20
C ALA A 73 10.56 -6.85 -7.16
N LEU A 74 11.51 -6.31 -6.40
CA LEU A 74 12.19 -7.03 -5.33
C LEU A 74 11.24 -7.51 -4.23
N LEU A 75 10.31 -6.66 -3.78
CA LEU A 75 9.34 -7.02 -2.75
C LEU A 75 8.35 -8.08 -3.23
N TYR A 76 7.93 -8.01 -4.50
CA TYR A 76 7.10 -9.05 -5.12
C TYR A 76 7.85 -10.37 -5.21
N TRP A 77 9.10 -10.34 -5.69
CA TRP A 77 9.95 -11.52 -5.72
C TRP A 77 10.16 -12.11 -4.32
N ALA A 78 10.42 -11.29 -3.30
CA ALA A 78 10.63 -11.75 -1.94
C ALA A 78 9.37 -12.39 -1.35
N ALA A 79 8.19 -11.81 -1.61
CA ALA A 79 6.90 -12.37 -1.20
C ALA A 79 6.65 -13.75 -1.82
N ASP A 80 6.95 -13.89 -3.12
CA ASP A 80 6.83 -15.16 -3.82
C ASP A 80 7.86 -16.18 -3.33
N TYR A 81 9.14 -15.81 -3.30
CA TYR A 81 10.24 -16.69 -2.93
C TYR A 81 10.13 -17.19 -1.49
N TYR A 82 9.89 -16.28 -0.53
CA TYR A 82 9.75 -16.64 0.88
C TYR A 82 8.32 -17.03 1.27
N GLN A 83 7.41 -17.15 0.30
CA GLN A 83 6.04 -17.59 0.53
C GLN A 83 5.33 -16.75 1.61
N HIS A 84 5.51 -15.44 1.58
CA HIS A 84 4.84 -14.50 2.48
C HIS A 84 3.76 -13.69 1.75
N PRO A 85 2.63 -13.36 2.39
CA PRO A 85 1.61 -12.52 1.79
C PRO A 85 2.16 -11.13 1.41
N LEU A 86 1.88 -10.65 0.19
CA LEU A 86 2.25 -9.30 -0.26
C LEU A 86 1.79 -8.20 0.71
N GLY A 87 0.65 -8.44 1.37
CA GLY A 87 0.11 -7.55 2.38
C GLY A 87 1.04 -7.28 3.57
N GLU A 88 1.90 -8.25 3.92
CA GLU A 88 2.89 -8.15 4.99
C GLU A 88 4.26 -7.72 4.48
N VAL A 89 4.61 -8.14 3.26
CA VAL A 89 5.93 -7.85 2.67
C VAL A 89 6.05 -6.41 2.18
N LEU A 90 5.04 -5.87 1.47
CA LEU A 90 5.12 -4.51 0.92
C LEU A 90 5.37 -3.44 2.00
N PRO A 91 4.69 -3.46 3.17
CA PRO A 91 5.00 -2.55 4.25
C PRO A 91 6.45 -2.61 4.74
N LEU A 92 7.17 -3.72 4.59
CA LEU A 92 8.57 -3.83 5.01
C LEU A 92 9.50 -2.92 4.21
N GLY A 93 9.15 -2.60 2.97
CA GLY A 93 9.87 -1.63 2.14
C GLY A 93 9.62 -0.16 2.52
N LEU A 94 8.79 0.11 3.54
CA LEU A 94 8.45 1.45 4.01
C LEU A 94 9.00 1.70 5.42
N SER A 95 9.28 2.96 5.74
CA SER A 95 9.60 3.40 7.10
C SER A 95 8.40 3.17 8.05
N PRO A 96 8.62 3.07 9.38
CA PRO A 96 7.53 2.91 10.33
C PRO A 96 6.47 4.01 10.27
N ARG A 97 6.84 5.24 9.89
CA ARG A 97 5.90 6.36 9.72
C ARG A 97 5.05 6.17 8.48
N GLU A 98 5.67 5.74 7.38
CA GLU A 98 4.97 5.50 6.13
C GLU A 98 3.98 4.33 6.23
N ARG A 99 4.32 3.29 7.00
CA ARG A 99 3.36 2.21 7.29
C ARG A 99 2.10 2.70 8.02
N ARG A 100 2.18 3.83 8.71
CA ARG A 100 1.05 4.49 9.41
C ARG A 100 0.40 5.61 8.60
N GLY A 101 0.70 5.72 7.31
CA GLY A 101 0.13 6.74 6.42
C GLY A 101 0.73 8.14 6.60
N GLN A 102 1.85 8.28 7.33
CA GLN A 102 2.54 9.56 7.53
C GLN A 102 3.70 9.69 6.53
N PRO A 103 4.16 10.92 6.21
CA PRO A 103 5.37 11.10 5.42
C PRO A 103 6.63 10.71 6.22
N GLU A 104 7.70 10.40 5.49
CA GLU A 104 9.05 10.25 6.07
C GLU A 104 9.47 11.55 6.77
N ARG A 105 10.22 11.41 7.86
CA ARG A 105 10.73 12.58 8.60
C ARG A 105 11.99 13.10 7.90
N ALA A 106 11.93 14.34 7.44
CA ALA A 106 13.12 15.03 6.95
C ALA A 106 14.15 15.20 8.08
N LEU A 107 15.43 14.98 7.75
CA LEU A 107 16.54 15.35 8.63
C LEU A 107 16.68 16.88 8.60
N THR A 108 16.82 17.50 9.77
CA THR A 108 17.03 18.94 9.91
C THR A 108 18.51 19.33 9.86
N GLU A 109 19.40 18.37 10.07
CA GLU A 109 20.85 18.55 10.10
C GLU A 109 21.54 17.38 9.38
N THR A 110 22.73 17.64 8.84
CA THR A 110 23.54 16.62 8.15
C THR A 110 24.08 15.61 9.16
N GLY A 111 23.74 14.33 8.97
CA GLY A 111 24.25 13.23 9.77
C GLY A 111 24.64 12.04 8.90
N ILE A 112 25.38 11.10 9.48
CA ILE A 112 25.76 9.84 8.83
C ILE A 112 24.83 8.74 9.36
N ARG A 113 24.35 7.89 8.45
CA ARG A 113 23.51 6.74 8.79
C ARG A 113 24.31 5.46 8.58
N LEU A 114 24.38 4.64 9.63
CA LEU A 114 25.06 3.34 9.63
C LEU A 114 24.03 2.23 9.87
N THR A 115 24.26 1.06 9.30
CA THR A 115 23.58 -0.18 9.73
C THR A 115 24.44 -0.86 10.79
N ALA A 116 23.80 -1.47 11.78
CA ALA A 116 24.47 -2.43 12.66
C ALA A 116 24.82 -3.71 11.87
#